data_AF-A0A3S4NQD2-F1
#
_entry.id   AF-A0A3S4NQD2-F1
#
_cell.length_a   1.000
_cell.length_b   1.000
_cell.length_c   1.000
_cell.angle_alpha   90.00
_cell.angle_beta   90.00
_cell.angle_gamma   90.00
#
_symmetry.space_group_name_H-M   'P 1'
#
loop_
_entity.id
_entity.type
_entity.pdbx_description
1 polymer ?
#
loop_
_entity_poly.entity_id
_entity_poly.type
_entity_poly.pdbx_seq_one_letter_code
_entity_poly.pdbx_strand_id
1 'polypeptide(L)'
;MLKNPEAIKNPFFLLAPDWALIPLLIIAALATVIASQAVISGVFSLTRQAVRLGYLSPMRIIHTSEMESGQIYIPFVNWMLYVAVVIVIVSFEHSSNLAAAYGIAVTGTMVLTSILSTTVARQNWHLE
;
A
#
# COMPACT_ATOMS: atom_id res chain seq x y z
N MET A 1 -9.45 3.21 -32.12
CA MET A 1 -9.84 2.85 -30.74
C MET A 1 -11.27 2.30 -30.58
N LEU A 2 -11.97 1.88 -31.65
CA LEU A 2 -13.35 1.34 -31.58
C LEU A 2 -13.54 0.03 -32.36
N LYS A 3 -12.57 -0.91 -32.30
CA LYS A 3 -12.69 -2.18 -33.05
C LYS A 3 -12.60 -3.46 -32.23
N ASN A 4 -12.39 -3.39 -30.92
CA ASN A 4 -12.46 -4.56 -30.03
C ASN A 4 -12.90 -4.16 -28.61
N PRO A 5 -14.14 -4.46 -28.19
CA PRO A 5 -14.61 -4.25 -26.82
C PRO A 5 -13.81 -5.04 -25.77
N GLU A 6 -13.20 -6.15 -26.16
CA GLU A 6 -12.28 -6.95 -25.33
C GLU A 6 -10.97 -6.19 -25.02
N ALA A 7 -10.61 -5.17 -25.81
CA ALA A 7 -9.38 -4.41 -25.61
C ALA A 7 -9.40 -3.47 -24.40
N ILE A 8 -10.58 -3.27 -23.82
CA ILE A 8 -10.79 -2.41 -22.65
C ILE A 8 -10.39 -3.14 -21.35
N LYS A 9 -10.36 -4.49 -21.35
CA LYS A 9 -10.07 -5.27 -20.13
C LYS A 9 -8.59 -5.30 -19.75
N ASN A 10 -7.66 -5.21 -20.70
CA ASN A 10 -6.21 -5.23 -20.43
C ASN A 10 -5.41 -4.40 -21.46
N PRO A 11 -5.62 -3.07 -21.52
CA PRO A 11 -4.96 -2.20 -22.49
C PRO A 11 -3.42 -2.26 -22.38
N PHE A 12 -2.87 -2.51 -21.20
CA PHE A 12 -1.42 -2.59 -20.97
C PHE A 12 -0.78 -3.82 -21.64
N PHE A 13 -1.47 -4.97 -21.65
CA PHE A 13 -0.99 -6.18 -22.31
C PHE A 13 -1.16 -6.10 -23.82
N LEU A 14 -2.23 -5.46 -24.31
CA LEU A 14 -2.48 -5.34 -25.76
C LEU A 14 -1.61 -4.30 -26.46
N LEU A 15 -0.94 -3.42 -25.71
CA LEU A 15 0.07 -2.49 -26.24
C LEU A 15 1.42 -3.18 -26.48
N ALA A 16 1.65 -4.36 -25.88
CA ALA A 16 2.88 -5.10 -26.04
C ALA A 16 2.76 -6.09 -27.22
N PRO A 17 3.81 -6.23 -28.05
CA PRO A 17 3.83 -7.24 -29.11
C PRO A 17 3.77 -8.64 -28.50
N ASP A 18 3.18 -9.62 -29.20
CA ASP A 18 2.81 -10.93 -28.62
C ASP A 18 3.97 -11.68 -27.92
N TRP A 19 5.20 -11.53 -28.42
CA TRP A 19 6.41 -12.10 -27.81
C TRP A 19 6.79 -11.48 -26.45
N ALA A 20 6.38 -10.23 -26.20
CA ALA A 20 6.68 -9.48 -24.98
C ALA A 20 5.61 -9.63 -23.88
N LEU A 21 4.49 -10.30 -24.15
CA LEU A 21 3.41 -10.53 -23.18
C LEU A 21 3.87 -11.32 -21.94
N ILE A 22 4.61 -12.41 -22.15
CA ILE A 22 5.11 -13.26 -21.06
C ILE A 22 6.16 -12.52 -20.21
N PRO A 23 7.19 -11.87 -20.81
CA PRO A 23 8.12 -11.03 -20.05
C PRO A 23 7.42 -9.92 -19.25
N LEU A 24 6.44 -9.25 -19.86
CA LEU A 24 5.68 -8.19 -19.19
C LEU A 24 4.88 -8.71 -18.00
N LEU A 25 4.25 -9.88 -18.13
CA LEU A 25 3.53 -10.53 -17.04
C LEU A 25 4.46 -10.84 -15.86
N ILE A 26 5.66 -11.35 -16.14
CA ILE A 26 6.67 -11.65 -15.11
C ILE A 26 7.07 -10.37 -14.38
N ILE A 27 7.38 -9.31 -15.12
CA ILE A 27 7.76 -8.01 -14.52
C ILE A 27 6.62 -7.44 -13.68
N ALA A 28 5.38 -7.50 -14.18
CA ALA A 28 4.20 -7.02 -13.45
C ALA A 28 3.96 -7.82 -12.16
N ALA A 29 4.12 -9.14 -12.19
CA ALA A 29 4.02 -9.99 -11.01
C ALA A 29 5.12 -9.65 -9.99
N LEU A 30 6.37 -9.49 -10.43
CA LEU A 30 7.48 -9.08 -9.57
C LEU A 30 7.25 -7.70 -8.94
N ALA A 31 6.78 -6.73 -9.72
CA ALA A 31 6.42 -5.40 -9.23
C ALA A 31 5.32 -5.46 -8.16
N THR A 32 4.32 -6.34 -8.35
CA THR A 32 3.24 -6.56 -7.38
C THR A 32 3.78 -7.10 -6.05
N VAL A 33 4.73 -8.04 -6.09
CA VAL A 33 5.39 -8.57 -4.89
C VAL A 33 6.15 -7.47 -4.16
N ILE A 34 6.94 -6.67 -4.88
CA ILE A 34 7.71 -5.56 -4.30
C ILE A 34 6.78 -4.52 -3.66
N ALA A 35 5.71 -4.15 -4.35
CA ALA A 35 4.72 -3.21 -3.83
C ALA A 35 4.07 -3.72 -2.53
N SER A 36 3.71 -5.00 -2.47
CA SER A 36 3.18 -5.63 -1.25
C SER A 36 4.17 -5.54 -0.08
N GLN A 37 5.46 -5.82 -0.32
CA GLN A 37 6.49 -5.73 0.71
C GLN A 37 6.71 -4.31 1.22
N ALA A 38 6.66 -3.30 0.35
CA ALA A 38 6.78 -1.90 0.73
C ALA A 38 5.63 -1.47 1.65
N VAL A 39 4.39 -1.90 1.38
CA VAL A 39 3.23 -1.61 2.22
C VAL A 39 3.36 -2.26 3.60
N ILE A 40 3.70 -3.56 3.66
CA ILE A 40 3.87 -4.27 4.93
C ILE A 40 4.94 -3.58 5.81
N SER A 41 6.08 -3.24 5.20
CA SER A 41 7.17 -2.54 5.88
C SER A 41 6.75 -1.16 6.38
N GLY A 42 5.99 -0.41 5.56
CA GLY A 42 5.44 0.89 5.95
C GLY A 42 4.50 0.81 7.15
N VAL A 43 3.61 -0.18 7.17
CA VAL A 43 2.67 -0.38 8.29
C VAL A 43 3.41 -0.79 9.56
N PHE A 44 4.45 -1.63 9.48
CA PHE A 44 5.27 -1.96 10.66
C PHE A 44 5.98 -0.72 11.23
N SER A 45 6.48 0.17 10.36
CA SER A 45 7.08 1.45 10.78
C SER A 45 6.07 2.34 11.50
N LEU A 46 4.89 2.55 10.91
CA LEU A 46 3.81 3.35 11.51
C LEU A 46 3.34 2.75 12.84
N THR A 47 3.21 1.43 12.91
CA THR A 47 2.84 0.73 14.14
C THR A 47 3.86 0.99 15.26
N ARG A 48 5.15 0.90 14.94
CA ARG A 48 6.22 1.18 15.91
C ARG A 48 6.18 2.64 16.40
N GLN A 49 5.92 3.58 15.49
CA GLN A 49 5.74 4.99 15.85
C GLN A 49 4.56 5.17 16.80
N ALA A 50 3.42 4.53 16.52
CA ALA A 50 2.24 4.58 17.37
C ALA A 50 2.47 3.98 18.77
N VAL A 51 3.19 2.85 18.86
CA VAL A 51 3.59 2.26 20.17
C VAL A 51 4.50 3.21 20.95
N ARG A 52 5.47 3.86 20.27
CA ARG A 52 6.36 4.84 20.91
C ARG A 52 5.63 6.09 21.41
N LEU A 53 4.56 6.50 20.73
CA LEU A 53 3.68 7.59 21.14
C LEU A 53 2.66 7.18 22.21
N GLY A 54 2.64 5.90 22.61
CA GLY A 54 1.69 5.37 23.60
C GLY A 54 0.28 5.13 23.07
N TYR A 55 0.03 5.24 21.76
CA TYR A 55 -1.28 4.98 21.16
C TYR A 55 -1.65 3.50 21.09
N LEU A 56 -0.65 2.61 21.09
CA LEU A 56 -0.84 1.16 21.04
C LEU A 56 -0.07 0.49 22.18
N SER A 57 -0.65 -0.60 22.71
CA SER A 57 0.03 -1.46 23.69
C SER A 57 1.31 -2.06 23.07
N PRO A 58 2.38 -2.26 23.86
CA PRO A 58 3.60 -2.90 23.37
C PRO A 58 3.30 -4.26 22.72
N MET A 59 3.64 -4.40 21.45
CA MET A 59 3.47 -5.64 20.69
C MET A 59 4.77 -6.43 20.62
N ARG A 60 4.66 -7.76 20.50
CA ARG A 60 5.80 -8.65 20.30
C ARG A 60 6.43 -8.38 18.93
N ILE A 61 7.58 -7.73 18.93
CA ILE A 61 8.41 -7.49 17.76
C ILE A 61 9.40 -8.64 17.64
N ILE A 62 9.38 -9.33 16.50
CA ILE A 62 10.37 -10.35 16.16
C ILE A 62 11.37 -9.68 15.21
N HIS A 63 12.64 -9.65 15.61
CA HIS A 63 13.72 -9.22 14.74
C HIS A 63 14.11 -10.43 13.88
N THR A 64 13.81 -10.36 12.59
CA THR A 64 14.11 -11.45 11.65
C THR A 64 15.61 -11.54 11.32
N SER A 65 16.37 -10.46 11.58
CA SER A 65 17.83 -10.43 11.42
C SER A 65 18.49 -9.76 12.62
N GLU A 66 19.53 -10.39 13.19
CA GLU A 66 20.34 -9.82 14.26
C GLU A 66 21.29 -8.71 13.78
N MET A 67 21.56 -8.64 12.47
CA MET A 67 22.51 -7.68 11.86
C MET A 67 21.84 -6.43 11.28
N GLU A 68 20.53 -6.48 10.98
CA GLU A 68 19.79 -5.39 10.35
C GLU A 68 18.57 -5.01 11.19
N SER A 69 18.69 -3.93 11.96
CA SER A 69 17.60 -3.34 12.76
C SER A 69 16.37 -2.92 11.93
N GLY A 70 16.42 -3.01 10.59
CA GLY A 70 15.32 -2.70 9.67
C GLY A 70 14.34 -3.85 9.41
N GLN A 71 14.72 -5.12 9.64
CA GLN A 71 13.83 -6.26 9.38
C GLN A 71 12.99 -6.61 10.62
N ILE A 72 11.95 -5.83 10.81
CA ILE A 72 10.98 -5.93 11.90
C ILE A 72 9.77 -6.75 11.42
N TYR A 73 9.46 -7.86 12.09
CA TYR A 73 8.22 -8.61 11.86
C TYR A 73 7.30 -8.47 13.08
N ILE A 74 6.06 -8.01 12.84
CA ILE A 74 5.03 -7.90 13.87
C ILE A 74 3.90 -8.87 13.51
N PRO A 75 3.85 -10.09 14.10
CA PRO A 75 2.92 -11.14 13.69
C PRO A 75 1.45 -10.70 13.72
N PHE A 76 1.06 -9.99 14.77
CA PHE A 76 -0.31 -9.49 14.94
C PHE A 76 -0.73 -8.57 13.79
N VAL A 77 0.13 -7.61 13.43
CA VAL A 77 -0.13 -6.67 12.34
C VAL A 77 -0.16 -7.38 10.99
N ASN A 78 0.71 -8.37 10.77
CA ASN A 78 0.71 -9.15 9.53
C ASN A 78 -0.61 -9.92 9.34
N TRP A 79 -1.10 -10.59 10.38
CA TRP A 79 -2.39 -11.28 10.34
C TRP A 79 -3.56 -10.31 10.18
N MET A 80 -3.52 -9.18 10.86
CA MET A 80 -4.53 -8.12 10.71
C MET A 80 -4.56 -7.58 9.27
N LEU A 81 -3.40 -7.34 8.64
CA LEU A 81 -3.30 -6.92 7.24
C LEU A 81 -3.86 -7.99 6.31
N TYR A 82 -3.53 -9.26 6.53
CA TYR A 82 -4.06 -10.37 5.73
C TYR A 82 -5.60 -10.40 5.79
N VAL A 83 -6.18 -10.36 6.99
CA VAL A 83 -7.65 -10.37 7.18
C VAL A 83 -8.28 -9.15 6.52
N ALA A 84 -7.70 -7.96 6.68
CA ALA A 84 -8.21 -6.74 6.06
C ALA A 84 -8.21 -6.83 4.52
N VAL A 85 -7.14 -7.35 3.93
CA VAL A 85 -7.06 -7.55 2.47
C VAL A 85 -8.11 -8.56 2.00
N VAL A 86 -8.29 -9.68 2.71
CA VAL A 86 -9.32 -10.68 2.39
C VAL A 86 -10.72 -10.07 2.44
N ILE A 87 -11.05 -9.30 3.49
CA ILE A 87 -12.34 -8.61 3.62
C ILE A 87 -12.56 -7.67 2.44
N VAL A 88 -11.56 -6.88 2.07
CA VAL A 88 -11.65 -5.94 0.94
C VAL A 88 -11.87 -6.68 -0.38
N ILE A 89 -11.15 -7.78 -0.63
CA ILE A 89 -11.32 -8.57 -1.85
C ILE A 89 -12.73 -9.16 -1.93
N VAL A 90 -13.23 -9.75 -0.85
CA VAL A 90 -14.57 -10.36 -0.79
C VAL A 90 -15.67 -9.31 -0.88
N SER A 91 -15.48 -8.12 -0.31
CA SER A 91 -16.52 -7.08 -0.29
C SER A 91 -16.68 -6.37 -1.63
N PHE A 92 -15.59 -6.24 -2.41
CA PHE A 92 -15.60 -5.43 -3.63
C PHE A 92 -15.78 -6.22 -4.92
N GLU A 93 -15.52 -7.54 -4.93
CA GLU A 93 -15.65 -8.56 -6.01
C GLU A 93 -15.09 -8.17 -7.40
N HIS A 94 -15.45 -6.99 -7.91
CA HIS A 94 -14.98 -6.34 -9.12
C HIS A 94 -13.82 -5.37 -8.87
N SER A 95 -12.74 -5.52 -9.67
CA SER A 95 -11.54 -4.68 -9.61
C SER A 95 -11.81 -3.19 -9.84
N SER A 96 -12.87 -2.83 -10.58
CA SER A 96 -13.25 -1.43 -10.82
C SER A 96 -13.70 -0.72 -9.55
N ASN A 97 -14.51 -1.40 -8.71
CA ASN A 97 -15.02 -0.82 -7.47
C ASN A 97 -13.90 -0.68 -6.44
N LEU A 98 -13.00 -1.67 -6.40
CA LEU A 98 -11.80 -1.62 -5.56
C LEU A 98 -10.90 -0.43 -5.93
N ALA A 99 -10.66 -0.22 -7.22
CA ALA A 99 -9.82 0.89 -7.69
C ALA A 99 -10.40 2.26 -7.33
N ALA A 100 -11.72 2.44 -7.48
CA ALA A 100 -12.39 3.67 -7.11
C ALA A 100 -12.34 3.93 -5.59
N ALA A 101 -12.63 2.92 -4.77
CA ALA A 101 -12.56 3.03 -3.31
C ALA A 101 -11.15 3.34 -2.82
N TYR A 102 -10.14 2.65 -3.37
CA TYR A 102 -8.72 2.94 -3.10
C TYR A 102 -8.35 4.38 -3.46
N GLY A 103 -8.77 4.84 -4.64
CA GLY A 103 -8.52 6.23 -5.09
C GLY A 103 -9.08 7.25 -4.12
N ILE A 104 -10.34 7.09 -3.70
CA ILE A 104 -10.98 7.99 -2.72
C ILE A 104 -10.23 7.96 -1.38
N ALA A 105 -9.88 6.78 -0.87
CA ALA A 105 -9.17 6.64 0.40
C ALA A 105 -7.79 7.33 0.36
N VAL A 106 -6.99 7.06 -0.68
CA VAL A 106 -5.65 7.65 -0.83
C VAL A 106 -5.74 9.17 -0.99
N THR A 107 -6.58 9.66 -1.89
CA THR A 107 -6.75 11.11 -2.09
C THR A 107 -7.22 11.77 -0.79
N GLY A 108 -8.17 11.17 -0.07
CA GLY A 108 -8.61 11.67 1.24
C GLY A 108 -7.46 11.77 2.25
N THR A 109 -6.65 10.70 2.37
CA THR A 109 -5.48 10.73 3.27
C THR A 109 -4.43 11.76 2.87
N MET A 110 -4.18 11.95 1.57
CA MET A 110 -3.26 12.98 1.05
C MET A 110 -3.76 14.39 1.35
N VAL A 111 -5.07 14.65 1.21
CA VAL A 111 -5.68 15.94 1.54
C VAL A 111 -5.55 16.22 3.03
N LEU A 112 -5.93 15.26 3.88
CA LEU A 112 -5.84 15.42 5.34
C LEU A 112 -4.40 15.66 5.80
N THR A 113 -3.45 14.87 5.31
CA THR A 113 -2.02 15.04 5.65
C THR A 113 -1.47 16.37 5.14
N SER A 114 -1.90 16.83 3.97
CA SER A 114 -1.52 18.15 3.45
C SER A 114 -2.03 19.30 4.30
N ILE A 115 -3.28 19.23 4.78
CA ILE A 115 -3.87 20.22 5.69
C ILE A 115 -3.12 20.24 7.03
N LEU A 116 -2.90 19.06 7.63
CA LEU A 116 -2.16 18.93 8.89
C LEU A 116 -0.74 19.46 8.75
N SER A 117 -0.03 19.05 7.70
CA SER A 117 1.34 19.51 7.42
C SER A 117 1.42 21.02 7.24
N THR A 118 0.48 21.61 6.51
CA THR A 118 0.42 23.08 6.31
C THR A 118 0.15 23.81 7.63
N THR A 119 -0.73 23.25 8.47
CA THR A 119 -1.09 23.84 9.77
C THR A 119 0.10 23.81 10.72
N VAL A 120 0.77 22.66 10.84
CA VAL A 120 1.98 22.51 11.67
C VAL A 120 3.11 23.40 11.18
N ALA A 121 3.34 23.46 9.86
CA ALA A 121 4.36 24.33 9.28
C ALA A 121 4.09 25.81 9.62
N ARG A 122 2.84 26.28 9.52
CA ARG A 122 2.47 27.65 9.90
C ARG A 122 2.65 27.93 11.39
N GLN A 123 2.30 26.98 12.27
CA GLN A 123 2.45 27.14 13.71
C GLN A 123 3.92 27.22 14.13
N ASN A 124 4.77 26.34 13.59
CA ASN A 124 6.20 26.36 13.88
C ASN A 124 6.93 27.54 13.23
N TRP A 125 6.42 28.09 12.13
CA TRP A 125 7.01 29.27 11.47
C TRP A 125 6.86 30.57 12.28
N HIS A 126 5.90 30.63 13.21
CA HIS A 126 5.70 31.77 14.10
C HIS A 126 6.34 31.61 15.48
N LEU A 127 7.15 30.55 15.70
CA LEU A 127 7.84 30.27 16.95
C LEU A 127 9.35 30.62 16.93
N GLU A 128 9.79 31.45 15.98
CA GLU A 128 11.07 32.18 16.05
C GLU A 128 10.84 33.69 16.25
#